data_AF-A0A7W9C8G0-F1
#
_entry.id   AF-A0A7W9C8G0-F1
#
_cell.length_a   1.000
_cell.length_b   1.000
_cell.length_c   1.000
_cell.angle_alpha   90.00
_cell.angle_beta   90.00
_cell.angle_gamma   90.00
#
_symmetry.space_group_name_H-M   'P 1'
#
loop_
_entity.id
_entity.type
_entity.pdbx_description
1 polymer ?
#
loop_
_entity_poly.entity_id
_entity_poly.type
_entity_poly.pdbx_seq_one_letter_code
_entity_poly.pdbx_strand_id
1 'polypeptide(L)'
;MTDALNTASTPAAGARPAIKAAPNLAQNLEKLRTLAAIVADESGATSDKAKSAAYKETHRMFLDGEFMGSSGADTNPIFATMMNSEFKKKIDGARNEMIALDLHGADEVKYIESYSPEDQQLLFDWVLSPVNHDGSRQYADLDSWKKNMEALSKVQDFMAKAKTDPAVKADPKYAEVEKLWMMADTSAPSWTALVLQLFGETPSSKLDLSDKARTVVGDVKPKAQPAPYEPGAVASKRV
;
A
#
# COMPACT_ATOMS: atom_id res chain seq x y z
N MET A 1 22.82 55.58 16.76
CA MET A 1 22.41 55.13 18.11
C MET A 1 20.97 54.66 17.97
N THR A 2 20.73 53.39 17.65
CA THR A 2 20.57 52.22 18.56
C THR A 2 19.31 52.29 19.43
N ASP A 3 18.38 51.41 19.07
CA ASP A 3 17.38 50.65 19.84
C ASP A 3 16.32 51.34 20.72
N ALA A 4 15.06 51.04 20.39
CA ALA A 4 14.06 50.62 21.36
C ALA A 4 13.15 49.52 20.75
N LEU A 5 13.68 48.29 20.89
CA LEU A 5 13.05 46.98 20.95
C LEU A 5 11.51 46.88 21.00
N ASN A 6 11.00 46.14 20.03
CA ASN A 6 9.94 45.13 20.11
C ASN A 6 9.73 44.54 21.53
N THR A 7 8.53 44.71 22.08
CA THR A 7 7.95 43.80 23.07
C THR A 7 6.53 43.42 22.65
N ALA A 8 6.42 42.75 21.50
CA ALA A 8 5.22 41.96 21.22
C ALA A 8 5.16 40.82 22.25
N SER A 9 4.18 40.88 23.14
CA SER A 9 3.92 39.84 24.14
C SER A 9 3.57 38.54 23.42
N THR A 10 4.44 37.53 23.50
CA THR A 10 4.14 36.17 23.06
C THR A 10 2.94 35.65 23.87
N PRO A 11 1.87 35.14 23.24
CA PRO A 11 0.77 34.54 23.98
C PRO A 11 1.31 33.37 24.81
N ALA A 12 0.89 33.27 26.07
CA ALA A 12 1.18 32.11 26.90
C ALA A 12 0.78 30.85 26.12
N ALA A 13 1.73 29.95 25.92
CA ALA A 13 1.47 28.64 25.32
C ALA A 13 0.35 27.99 26.13
N GLY A 14 -0.83 27.89 25.53
CA GLY A 14 -1.96 27.18 26.14
C GLY A 14 -1.47 25.81 26.58
N ALA A 15 -1.63 25.49 27.86
CA ALA A 15 -1.27 24.20 28.40
C ALA A 15 -1.87 23.12 27.49
N ARG A 16 -1.02 22.28 26.90
CA ARG A 16 -1.49 21.10 26.16
C ARG A 16 -2.45 20.35 27.09
N PRO A 17 -3.64 19.94 26.61
CA PRO A 17 -4.54 19.13 27.41
C PRO A 17 -3.76 17.97 28.02
N ALA A 18 -3.94 17.72 29.32
CA ALA A 18 -3.32 16.57 29.96
C ALA A 18 -3.73 15.32 29.17
N ILE A 19 -2.74 14.63 28.59
CA ILE A 19 -2.97 13.37 27.90
C ILE A 19 -3.48 12.41 28.96
N LYS A 20 -4.78 12.10 28.90
CA LYS A 20 -5.39 11.16 29.84
C LYS A 20 -4.77 9.80 29.56
N ALA A 21 -4.20 9.18 30.59
CA ALA A 21 -3.66 7.83 30.46
C ALA A 21 -4.77 6.89 29.98
N ALA A 22 -4.40 5.91 29.15
CA ALA A 22 -5.31 4.88 28.69
C ALA A 22 -5.91 4.14 29.91
N PRO A 23 -7.22 3.86 29.91
CA PRO A 23 -7.80 2.98 30.92
C PRO A 23 -7.08 1.63 30.84
N ASN A 24 -6.75 1.04 32.00
CA ASN A 24 -6.11 -0.28 32.11
C ASN A 24 -4.67 -0.39 31.55
N LEU A 25 -3.89 0.70 31.53
CA LEU A 25 -2.49 0.69 31.04
C LEU A 25 -1.65 -0.50 31.53
N ALA A 26 -1.76 -0.88 32.81
CA ALA A 26 -1.01 -2.03 33.35
C ALA A 26 -1.39 -3.37 32.69
N GLN A 27 -2.67 -3.58 32.40
CA GLN A 27 -3.15 -4.77 31.69
C GLN A 27 -2.70 -4.74 30.22
N ASN A 28 -2.71 -3.56 29.60
CA ASN A 28 -2.25 -3.39 28.22
C ASN A 28 -0.75 -3.66 28.08
N LEU A 29 0.06 -3.21 29.04
CA LEU A 29 1.49 -3.54 29.09
C LEU A 29 1.72 -5.04 29.29
N GLU A 30 0.91 -5.72 30.10
CA GLU A 30 1.03 -7.17 30.27
C GLU A 30 0.64 -7.95 29.01
N LYS A 31 -0.42 -7.50 28.34
CA LYS A 31 -0.80 -8.01 27.02
C LYS A 31 0.31 -7.79 26.00
N LEU A 32 0.94 -6.61 25.99
CA LEU A 32 2.09 -6.30 25.14
C LEU A 32 3.27 -7.25 25.40
N ARG A 33 3.59 -7.55 26.67
CA ARG A 33 4.65 -8.52 27.02
C ARG A 33 4.33 -9.91 26.50
N THR A 34 3.09 -10.35 26.65
CA THR A 34 2.64 -11.66 26.17
C THR A 34 2.77 -11.76 24.65
N LEU A 35 2.29 -10.75 23.92
CA LEU A 35 2.40 -10.69 22.46
C LEU A 35 3.87 -10.66 22.02
N ALA A 36 4.71 -9.89 22.73
CA ALA A 36 6.13 -9.83 22.43
C ALA A 36 6.84 -11.17 22.65
N ALA A 37 6.48 -11.90 23.70
CA ALA A 37 7.00 -13.24 23.96
C ALA A 37 6.60 -14.23 22.86
N ILE A 38 5.36 -14.15 22.35
CA ILE A 38 4.91 -14.97 21.21
C ILE A 38 5.75 -14.67 19.96
N VAL A 39 5.96 -13.39 19.64
CA VAL A 39 6.75 -12.97 18.47
C VAL A 39 8.21 -13.38 18.57
N ALA A 40 8.78 -13.29 19.79
CA ALA A 40 10.17 -13.64 20.07
C ALA A 40 10.37 -15.13 20.40
N ASP A 41 9.34 -15.96 20.31
CA ASP A 41 9.46 -17.39 20.59
C ASP A 41 10.35 -18.08 19.54
N GLU A 42 11.52 -18.51 19.98
CA GLU A 42 12.51 -19.25 19.18
C GLU A 42 12.46 -20.76 19.42
N SER A 43 11.60 -21.23 20.34
CA SER A 43 11.50 -22.65 20.70
C SER A 43 10.87 -23.53 19.61
N GLY A 44 10.24 -22.92 18.62
CA GLY A 44 9.46 -23.61 17.58
C GLY A 44 8.04 -24.00 18.02
N ALA A 45 7.64 -23.69 19.26
CA ALA A 45 6.29 -23.96 19.76
C ALA A 45 5.23 -23.04 19.12
N THR A 46 5.63 -21.82 18.75
CA THR A 46 4.75 -20.84 18.10
C THR A 46 4.97 -20.85 16.58
N SER A 47 3.89 -21.02 15.82
CA SER A 47 3.93 -20.93 14.35
C SER A 47 4.13 -19.50 13.86
N ASP A 48 4.70 -19.33 12.67
CA ASP A 48 4.86 -18.01 12.02
C ASP A 48 3.52 -17.27 11.86
N LYS A 49 2.41 -18.02 11.66
CA LYS A 49 1.06 -17.44 11.66
C LYS A 49 0.68 -16.83 13.01
N ALA A 50 0.99 -17.50 14.11
CA ALA A 50 0.73 -16.99 15.45
C ALA A 50 1.64 -15.80 15.79
N LYS A 51 2.93 -15.84 15.38
CA LYS A 51 3.85 -14.70 15.51
C LYS A 51 3.35 -13.48 14.74
N SER A 52 2.92 -13.68 13.49
CA SER A 52 2.35 -12.63 12.64
C SER A 52 1.09 -12.01 13.26
N ALA A 53 0.17 -12.83 13.75
CA ALA A 53 -1.04 -12.37 14.43
C ALA A 53 -0.72 -11.57 15.70
N ALA A 54 0.23 -12.05 16.51
CA ALA A 54 0.62 -11.38 17.75
C ALA A 54 1.23 -10.00 17.49
N TYR A 55 2.10 -9.87 16.49
CA TYR A 55 2.64 -8.55 16.16
C TYR A 55 1.59 -7.62 15.55
N LYS A 56 0.71 -8.10 14.67
CA LYS A 56 -0.40 -7.27 14.12
C LYS A 56 -1.25 -6.70 15.24
N GLU A 57 -1.55 -7.51 16.26
CA GLU A 57 -2.27 -7.05 17.44
C GLU A 57 -1.46 -6.02 18.23
N THR A 58 -0.15 -6.22 18.41
CA THR A 58 0.72 -5.20 19.02
C THR A 58 0.65 -3.88 18.27
N HIS A 59 0.79 -3.91 16.95
CA HIS A 59 0.70 -2.71 16.12
C HIS A 59 -0.65 -2.01 16.28
N ARG A 60 -1.75 -2.78 16.22
CA ARG A 60 -3.11 -2.26 16.46
C ARG A 60 -3.22 -1.58 17.83
N MET A 61 -2.69 -2.18 18.89
CA MET A 61 -2.72 -1.57 20.24
C MET A 61 -1.99 -0.23 20.29
N PHE A 62 -0.88 -0.07 19.55
CA PHE A 62 -0.21 1.24 19.42
C PHE A 62 -1.07 2.26 18.66
N LEU A 63 -1.73 1.85 17.58
CA LEU A 63 -2.60 2.73 16.79
C LEU A 63 -3.84 3.18 17.56
N ASP A 64 -4.44 2.26 18.32
CA ASP A 64 -5.64 2.51 19.11
C ASP A 64 -5.35 3.30 20.40
N GLY A 65 -4.09 3.69 20.63
CA GLY A 65 -3.69 4.49 21.79
C GLY A 65 -3.75 3.73 23.11
N GLU A 66 -3.68 2.39 23.09
CA GLU A 66 -3.78 1.55 24.31
C GLU A 66 -2.62 1.77 25.30
N PHE A 67 -1.56 2.46 24.86
CA PHE A 67 -0.41 2.87 25.65
C PHE A 67 -0.34 4.39 25.88
N MET A 68 -1.40 5.14 25.58
CA MET A 68 -1.42 6.59 25.87
C MET A 68 -1.13 6.83 27.35
N GLY A 69 -0.19 7.73 27.64
CA GLY A 69 0.26 8.02 29.00
C GLY A 69 1.34 7.07 29.55
N SER A 70 1.78 6.05 28.80
CA SER A 70 3.01 5.32 29.10
C SER A 70 4.23 6.15 28.73
N SER A 71 5.35 5.91 29.41
CA SER A 71 6.65 6.41 28.97
C SER A 71 7.24 5.48 27.92
N GLY A 72 8.19 5.98 27.13
CA GLY A 72 8.99 5.11 26.25
C GLY A 72 9.76 4.04 27.04
N ALA A 73 10.07 4.26 28.32
CA ALA A 73 10.72 3.25 29.15
C ALA A 73 9.81 2.04 29.44
N ASP A 74 8.49 2.23 29.40
CA ASP A 74 7.52 1.14 29.65
C ASP A 74 7.33 0.24 28.42
N THR A 75 7.33 0.84 27.22
CA THR A 75 7.00 0.14 25.97
C THR A 75 8.21 -0.24 25.14
N ASN A 76 9.26 0.59 25.11
CA ASN A 76 10.40 0.38 24.19
C ASN A 76 11.16 -0.92 24.45
N PRO A 77 11.44 -1.34 25.71
CA PRO A 77 12.13 -2.60 25.95
C PRO A 77 11.32 -3.80 25.43
N ILE A 78 10.00 -3.79 25.63
CA ILE A 78 9.10 -4.86 25.17
C ILE A 78 9.02 -4.86 23.64
N PHE A 79 8.94 -3.67 23.03
CA PHE A 79 8.93 -3.54 21.59
C PHE A 79 10.25 -4.01 20.96
N ALA A 80 11.39 -3.68 21.60
CA ALA A 80 12.72 -4.11 21.16
C ALA A 80 12.86 -5.63 21.15
N THR A 81 12.25 -6.36 22.10
CA THR A 81 12.22 -7.82 22.10
C THR A 81 11.64 -8.38 20.80
N MET A 82 10.52 -7.81 20.32
CA MET A 82 9.93 -8.24 19.04
C MET A 82 10.80 -7.85 17.85
N MET A 83 11.35 -6.63 17.87
CA MET A 83 12.13 -6.11 16.73
C MET A 83 13.45 -6.86 16.54
N ASN A 84 14.00 -7.44 17.62
CA ASN A 84 15.24 -8.20 17.59
C ASN A 84 15.03 -9.70 17.38
N SER A 85 13.79 -10.19 17.23
CA SER A 85 13.52 -11.62 17.08
C SER A 85 13.96 -12.15 15.70
N GLU A 86 14.28 -13.44 15.64
CA GLU A 86 14.57 -14.12 14.36
C GLU A 86 13.40 -14.02 13.37
N PHE A 87 12.17 -14.00 13.86
CA PHE A 87 10.98 -13.79 13.04
C PHE A 87 11.02 -12.42 12.34
N LYS A 88 11.36 -11.34 13.05
CA LYS A 88 11.47 -10.02 12.45
C LYS A 88 12.68 -9.91 11.52
N LYS A 89 13.82 -10.50 11.88
CA LYS A 89 15.01 -10.57 11.02
C LYS A 89 14.74 -11.30 9.70
N LYS A 90 13.95 -12.37 9.71
CA LYS A 90 13.50 -13.08 8.49
C LYS A 90 12.75 -12.13 7.55
N ILE A 91 11.79 -11.36 8.07
CA ILE A 91 11.00 -10.39 7.29
C ILE A 91 11.90 -9.25 6.76
N ASP A 92 12.75 -8.70 7.61
CA ASP A 92 13.66 -7.60 7.22
C ASP A 92 14.74 -8.05 6.25
N GLY A 93 15.18 -9.31 6.35
CA GLY A 93 16.13 -9.92 5.42
C GLY A 93 15.62 -9.89 3.99
N ALA A 94 14.37 -10.33 3.77
CA ALA A 94 13.75 -10.29 2.45
C ALA A 94 13.66 -8.85 1.91
N ARG A 95 13.27 -7.87 2.75
CA ARG A 95 13.25 -6.45 2.36
C ARG A 95 14.63 -5.95 1.93
N ASN A 96 15.66 -6.25 2.73
CA ASN A 96 17.03 -5.82 2.46
C ASN A 96 17.59 -6.47 1.19
N GLU A 97 17.26 -7.73 0.93
CA GLU A 97 17.68 -8.43 -0.28
C GLU A 97 17.00 -7.86 -1.53
N MET A 98 15.69 -7.57 -1.49
CA MET A 98 15.01 -6.89 -2.60
C MET A 98 15.65 -5.54 -2.94
N ILE A 99 16.04 -4.76 -1.92
CA ILE A 99 16.75 -3.49 -2.10
C ILE A 99 18.15 -3.73 -2.68
N ALA A 100 18.90 -4.71 -2.16
CA ALA A 100 20.26 -5.00 -2.60
C ALA A 100 20.32 -5.48 -4.06
N LEU A 101 19.28 -6.19 -4.50
CA LEU A 101 19.11 -6.68 -5.86
C LEU A 101 18.47 -5.65 -6.80
N ASP A 102 18.06 -4.49 -6.30
CA ASP A 102 17.34 -3.44 -7.04
C ASP A 102 16.11 -4.01 -7.79
N LEU A 103 15.34 -4.86 -7.11
CA LEU A 103 14.16 -5.49 -7.69
C LEU A 103 13.00 -4.50 -7.77
N HIS A 104 12.32 -4.49 -8.92
CA HIS A 104 11.14 -3.67 -9.16
C HIS A 104 10.13 -4.42 -10.03
N GLY A 105 8.85 -4.07 -9.92
CA GLY A 105 7.80 -4.58 -10.81
C GLY A 105 7.75 -6.10 -10.86
N ALA A 106 7.84 -6.68 -12.06
CA ALA A 106 7.70 -8.12 -12.26
C ALA A 106 8.82 -8.95 -11.59
N ASP A 107 10.04 -8.41 -11.48
CA ASP A 107 11.15 -9.11 -10.83
C ASP A 107 10.95 -9.21 -9.31
N GLU A 108 10.36 -8.19 -8.69
CA GLU A 108 9.98 -8.21 -7.29
C GLU A 108 8.87 -9.25 -7.03
N VAL A 109 7.86 -9.33 -7.91
CA VAL A 109 6.81 -10.37 -7.83
C VAL A 109 7.43 -11.76 -7.88
N LYS A 110 8.32 -12.01 -8.86
CA LYS A 110 8.97 -13.30 -9.03
C LYS A 110 9.83 -13.70 -7.82
N TYR A 111 10.51 -12.74 -7.22
CA TYR A 111 11.27 -12.98 -5.99
C TYR A 111 10.36 -13.36 -4.83
N ILE A 112 9.26 -12.62 -4.61
CA ILE A 112 8.28 -12.94 -3.57
C ILE A 112 7.64 -14.31 -3.82
N GLU A 113 7.35 -14.68 -5.06
CA GLU A 113 6.79 -15.98 -5.42
C GLU A 113 7.73 -17.17 -5.18
N SER A 114 9.02 -16.93 -4.94
CA SER A 114 9.95 -17.98 -4.51
C SER A 114 9.73 -18.45 -3.07
N TYR A 115 9.01 -17.65 -2.26
CA TYR A 115 8.67 -17.98 -0.88
C TYR A 115 7.41 -18.86 -0.78
N SER A 116 7.24 -19.51 0.38
CA SER A 116 6.00 -20.23 0.71
C SER A 116 4.78 -19.29 0.67
N PRO A 117 3.56 -19.76 0.38
CA PRO A 117 2.36 -18.91 0.40
C PRO A 117 2.16 -18.15 1.72
N GLU A 118 2.48 -18.80 2.84
CA GLU A 118 2.44 -18.19 4.17
C GLU A 118 3.44 -17.04 4.31
N ASP A 119 4.67 -17.23 3.81
CA ASP A 119 5.70 -16.19 3.82
C ASP A 119 5.40 -15.07 2.81
N GLN A 120 4.77 -15.36 1.66
CA GLN A 120 4.30 -14.34 0.72
C GLN A 120 3.29 -13.40 1.40
N GLN A 121 2.31 -13.97 2.11
CA GLN A 121 1.33 -13.19 2.86
C GLN A 121 1.99 -12.38 3.98
N LEU A 122 3.00 -12.95 4.63
CA LEU A 122 3.78 -12.27 5.65
C LEU A 122 4.56 -11.08 5.06
N LEU A 123 5.27 -11.26 3.95
CA LEU A 123 6.01 -10.18 3.32
C LEU A 123 5.07 -9.08 2.81
N PHE A 124 3.90 -9.46 2.29
CA PHE A 124 2.89 -8.51 1.87
C PHE A 124 2.38 -7.61 3.01
N ASP A 125 1.98 -8.22 4.13
CA ASP A 125 1.39 -7.46 5.24
C ASP A 125 2.40 -6.55 5.97
N TRP A 126 3.69 -6.69 5.69
CA TRP A 126 4.75 -6.10 6.53
C TRP A 126 5.80 -5.29 5.77
N VAL A 127 6.08 -5.66 4.53
CA VAL A 127 7.11 -5.04 3.70
C VAL A 127 6.47 -4.33 2.53
N LEU A 128 5.57 -5.01 1.81
CA LEU A 128 5.06 -4.54 0.52
C LEU A 128 3.85 -3.60 0.67
N SER A 129 2.96 -3.90 1.61
CA SER A 129 1.72 -3.14 1.87
C SER A 129 1.38 -3.14 3.37
N PRO A 130 2.26 -2.57 4.22
CA PRO A 130 1.98 -2.46 5.64
C PRO A 130 0.77 -1.56 5.90
N VAL A 131 0.09 -1.82 7.01
CA VAL A 131 -0.98 -0.94 7.50
C VAL A 131 -0.33 0.31 8.10
N ASN A 132 -0.72 1.48 7.61
CA ASN A 132 -0.29 2.78 8.11
C ASN A 132 -0.94 3.10 9.46
N HIS A 133 -0.44 4.14 10.12
CA HIS A 133 -0.96 4.55 11.42
C HIS A 133 -2.45 4.95 11.43
N ASP A 134 -2.98 5.36 10.29
CA ASP A 134 -4.39 5.70 10.10
C ASP A 134 -5.26 4.49 9.73
N GLY A 135 -4.69 3.28 9.74
CA GLY A 135 -5.36 2.04 9.35
C GLY A 135 -5.47 1.84 7.84
N SER A 136 -4.99 2.79 7.02
CA SER A 136 -4.95 2.64 5.57
C SER A 136 -3.87 1.66 5.14
N ARG A 137 -4.03 1.05 3.97
CA ARG A 137 -3.00 0.26 3.31
C ARG A 137 -2.98 0.58 1.83
N GLN A 138 -1.82 0.46 1.20
CA GLN A 138 -1.65 0.82 -0.21
C GLN A 138 -2.42 -0.13 -1.14
N TYR A 139 -2.33 -1.44 -0.87
CA TYR A 139 -2.99 -2.49 -1.66
C TYR A 139 -3.91 -3.31 -0.76
N ALA A 140 -5.09 -3.66 -1.25
CA ALA A 140 -6.10 -4.42 -0.50
C ALA A 140 -5.60 -5.82 -0.07
N ASP A 141 -4.96 -6.53 -1.01
CA ASP A 141 -4.45 -7.89 -0.84
C ASP A 141 -3.20 -8.13 -1.72
N LEU A 142 -2.56 -9.29 -1.51
CA LEU A 142 -1.34 -9.69 -2.22
C LEU A 142 -1.57 -9.73 -3.73
N ASP A 143 -2.72 -10.22 -4.20
CA ASP A 143 -3.04 -10.29 -5.62
C ASP A 143 -3.17 -8.90 -6.26
N SER A 144 -3.72 -7.93 -5.54
CA SER A 144 -3.81 -6.54 -5.98
C SER A 144 -2.42 -5.90 -6.13
N TRP A 145 -1.52 -6.19 -5.19
CA TRP A 145 -0.11 -5.78 -5.30
C TRP A 145 0.58 -6.43 -6.50
N LYS A 146 0.46 -7.75 -6.69
CA LYS A 146 1.05 -8.46 -7.83
C LYS A 146 0.61 -7.88 -9.16
N LYS A 147 -0.70 -7.64 -9.34
CA LYS A 147 -1.26 -7.02 -10.55
C LYS A 147 -0.73 -5.61 -10.78
N ASN A 148 -0.57 -4.83 -9.71
CA ASN A 148 -0.01 -3.49 -9.82
C ASN A 148 1.45 -3.54 -10.28
N MET A 149 2.27 -4.42 -9.69
CA MET A 149 3.67 -4.60 -10.07
C MET A 149 3.83 -5.05 -11.52
N GLU A 150 2.95 -5.96 -11.98
CA GLU A 150 2.89 -6.35 -13.39
C GLU A 150 2.54 -5.17 -14.30
N ALA A 151 1.51 -4.40 -13.96
CA ALA A 151 1.15 -3.18 -14.70
C ALA A 151 2.33 -2.18 -14.75
N LEU A 152 3.01 -1.99 -13.62
CA LEU A 152 4.16 -1.10 -13.50
C LEU A 152 5.29 -1.52 -14.45
N SER A 153 5.60 -2.82 -14.49
CA SER A 153 6.58 -3.39 -15.41
C SER A 153 6.21 -3.17 -16.88
N LYS A 154 4.93 -3.35 -17.28
CA LYS A 154 4.50 -3.11 -18.67
C LYS A 154 4.72 -1.65 -19.10
N VAL A 155 4.38 -0.68 -18.24
CA VAL A 155 4.59 0.75 -18.52
C VAL A 155 6.08 1.06 -18.59
N GLN A 156 6.88 0.59 -17.62
CA GLN A 156 8.33 0.78 -17.58
C GLN A 156 9.02 0.24 -18.83
N ASP A 157 8.73 -1.01 -19.19
CA ASP A 157 9.31 -1.68 -20.36
C ASP A 157 8.94 -0.97 -21.67
N PHE A 158 7.68 -0.55 -21.79
CA PHE A 158 7.21 0.17 -22.95
C PHE A 158 7.93 1.53 -23.09
N MET A 159 8.04 2.30 -22.01
CA MET A 159 8.73 3.59 -22.00
C MET A 159 10.24 3.45 -22.21
N ALA A 160 10.86 2.38 -21.69
CA ALA A 160 12.27 2.07 -21.93
C ALA A 160 12.52 1.76 -23.41
N LYS A 161 11.68 0.92 -24.03
CA LYS A 161 11.77 0.60 -25.47
C LYS A 161 11.51 1.82 -26.34
N ALA A 162 10.52 2.66 -26.01
CA ALA A 162 10.22 3.87 -26.77
C ALA A 162 11.36 4.90 -26.80
N LYS A 163 12.32 4.83 -25.87
CA LYS A 163 13.55 5.66 -25.90
C LYS A 163 14.50 5.26 -27.01
N THR A 164 14.51 3.99 -27.40
CA THR A 164 15.49 3.41 -28.34
C THR A 164 14.88 2.95 -29.65
N ASP A 165 13.57 2.67 -29.68
CA ASP A 165 12.84 2.18 -30.85
C ASP A 165 11.77 3.19 -31.33
N PRO A 166 11.99 3.85 -32.49
CA PRO A 166 11.01 4.77 -33.09
C PRO A 166 9.67 4.13 -33.43
N ALA A 167 9.62 2.82 -33.72
CA ALA A 167 8.37 2.13 -34.01
C ALA A 167 7.48 2.03 -32.76
N VAL A 168 8.08 1.79 -31.60
CA VAL A 168 7.37 1.79 -30.31
C VAL A 168 6.87 3.20 -29.96
N LYS A 169 7.67 4.23 -30.25
CA LYS A 169 7.25 5.64 -30.07
C LYS A 169 6.11 6.03 -31.01
N ALA A 170 6.02 5.42 -32.19
CA ALA A 170 4.93 5.62 -33.15
C ALA A 170 3.68 4.75 -32.87
N ASP A 171 3.73 3.85 -31.87
CA ASP A 171 2.59 3.02 -31.49
C ASP A 171 1.41 3.91 -31.05
N PRO A 172 0.18 3.68 -31.56
CA PRO A 172 -1.00 4.46 -31.17
C PRO A 172 -1.25 4.54 -29.65
N LYS A 173 -0.75 3.58 -28.86
CA LYS A 173 -0.90 3.60 -27.39
C LYS A 173 0.12 4.48 -26.67
N TYR A 174 1.17 4.96 -27.35
CA TYR A 174 2.28 5.70 -26.71
C TYR A 174 1.79 6.89 -25.88
N ALA A 175 0.89 7.71 -26.43
CA ALA A 175 0.36 8.87 -25.72
C ALA A 175 -0.41 8.50 -24.44
N GLU A 176 -1.05 7.33 -24.40
CA GLU A 176 -1.78 6.87 -23.22
C GLU A 176 -0.82 6.27 -22.18
N VAL A 177 0.19 5.51 -22.63
CA VAL A 177 1.24 5.00 -21.74
C VAL A 177 2.03 6.17 -21.12
N GLU A 178 2.34 7.22 -21.89
CA GLU A 178 3.04 8.40 -21.40
C GLU A 178 2.23 9.13 -20.32
N LYS A 179 0.90 9.27 -20.48
CA LYS A 179 0.04 9.83 -19.43
C LYS A 179 0.07 8.98 -18.16
N LEU A 180 -0.08 7.66 -18.29
CA LEU A 180 -0.06 6.73 -17.16
C LEU A 180 1.29 6.77 -16.44
N TRP A 181 2.40 6.90 -17.18
CA TRP A 181 3.75 7.08 -16.65
C TRP A 181 3.93 8.37 -15.86
N MET A 182 3.25 9.45 -16.27
CA MET A 182 3.32 10.75 -15.60
C MET A 182 2.36 10.88 -14.40
N MET A 183 1.50 9.90 -14.14
CA MET A 183 0.60 9.94 -12.99
C MET A 183 1.37 9.81 -11.67
N ALA A 184 1.02 10.63 -10.69
CA ALA A 184 1.68 10.64 -9.39
C ALA A 184 1.34 9.42 -8.52
N ASP A 185 0.12 8.89 -8.65
CA ASP A 185 -0.33 7.70 -7.93
C ASP A 185 -0.49 6.52 -8.89
N THR A 186 0.56 5.72 -8.98
CA THR A 186 0.58 4.47 -9.76
C THR A 186 0.04 3.29 -8.96
N SER A 187 -0.30 3.46 -7.68
CA SER A 187 -0.77 2.38 -6.81
C SER A 187 -2.30 2.25 -6.75
N ALA A 188 -3.01 3.27 -7.25
CA ALA A 188 -4.46 3.26 -7.34
C ALA A 188 -4.98 2.04 -8.15
N PRO A 189 -6.01 1.31 -7.66
CA PRO A 189 -6.59 0.18 -8.40
C PRO A 189 -7.08 0.56 -9.81
N SER A 190 -7.57 1.79 -9.98
CA SER A 190 -7.98 2.32 -11.29
C SER A 190 -6.80 2.46 -12.25
N TRP A 191 -5.62 2.86 -11.76
CA TRP A 191 -4.41 2.95 -12.58
C TRP A 191 -4.01 1.57 -13.09
N THR A 192 -3.96 0.57 -12.20
CA THR A 192 -3.68 -0.82 -12.57
C THR A 192 -4.65 -1.32 -13.63
N ALA A 193 -5.95 -1.08 -13.45
CA ALA A 193 -6.97 -1.53 -14.39
C ALA A 193 -6.81 -0.89 -15.78
N LEU A 194 -6.49 0.41 -15.86
CA LEU A 194 -6.25 1.12 -17.12
C LEU A 194 -5.03 0.55 -17.85
N VAL A 195 -3.93 0.30 -17.15
CA VAL A 195 -2.73 -0.30 -17.75
C VAL A 195 -3.03 -1.69 -18.29
N LEU A 196 -3.61 -2.58 -17.47
CA LEU A 196 -3.90 -3.95 -17.91
C LEU A 196 -4.84 -3.95 -19.12
N GLN A 197 -5.87 -3.09 -19.13
CA GLN A 197 -6.74 -2.90 -20.30
C GLN A 197 -5.96 -2.43 -21.55
N LEU A 198 -5.06 -1.47 -21.39
CA LEU A 198 -4.25 -0.93 -22.49
C LEU A 198 -3.34 -1.97 -23.13
N PHE A 199 -2.83 -2.91 -22.33
CA PHE A 199 -1.97 -4.02 -22.78
C PHE A 199 -2.75 -5.30 -23.11
N GLY A 200 -4.09 -5.27 -23.12
CA GLY A 200 -4.94 -6.39 -23.55
C GLY A 200 -5.18 -7.46 -22.49
N GLU A 201 -4.82 -7.21 -21.24
CA GLU A 201 -5.10 -8.06 -20.09
C GLU A 201 -6.36 -7.55 -19.41
N THR A 202 -7.51 -8.12 -19.77
CA THR A 202 -8.78 -7.71 -19.17
C THR A 202 -8.73 -7.89 -17.64
N PRO A 203 -8.95 -6.82 -16.85
CA PRO A 203 -9.04 -6.98 -15.40
C PRO A 203 -10.21 -7.92 -15.06
N SER A 204 -9.97 -8.88 -14.16
CA SER A 204 -11.03 -9.70 -13.57
C SER A 204 -12.12 -8.77 -13.02
N SER A 205 -13.27 -8.79 -13.68
CA SER A 205 -14.32 -7.79 -13.56
C SER A 205 -15.10 -7.97 -12.26
N LYS A 206 -14.54 -7.45 -11.17
CA LYS A 206 -15.29 -7.06 -9.97
C LYS A 206 -14.74 -5.75 -9.43
N LEU A 207 -14.94 -4.68 -10.21
CA LEU A 207 -14.89 -3.32 -9.68
C LEU A 207 -16.11 -3.13 -8.78
N ASP A 208 -15.91 -3.23 -7.47
CA ASP A 208 -16.98 -2.92 -6.50
C ASP A 208 -17.10 -1.40 -6.36
N LEU A 209 -17.81 -0.80 -7.31
CA LEU A 209 -18.06 0.64 -7.33
C LEU A 209 -19.11 0.99 -6.27
N SER A 210 -18.77 1.93 -5.38
CA SER A 210 -19.71 2.55 -4.45
C SER A 210 -20.91 3.18 -5.19
N ASP A 211 -22.06 3.29 -4.52
CA ASP A 211 -23.30 3.80 -5.14
C ASP A 211 -23.16 5.23 -5.71
N LYS A 212 -22.22 6.02 -5.17
CA LYS A 212 -21.85 7.35 -5.70
C LYS A 212 -21.05 7.29 -7.01
N ALA A 213 -20.27 6.24 -7.24
CA ALA A 213 -19.55 6.06 -8.50
C ALA A 213 -20.47 5.53 -9.62
N ARG A 214 -21.48 4.71 -9.26
CA ARG A 214 -22.49 4.19 -10.20
C ARG A 214 -23.39 5.30 -10.78
N THR A 215 -23.62 6.38 -10.04
CA THR A 215 -24.43 7.50 -10.51
C THR A 215 -23.71 8.44 -11.48
N VAL A 216 -22.37 8.44 -11.48
CA VAL A 216 -21.54 9.24 -12.42
C VAL A 216 -21.29 8.47 -13.72
N VAL A 217 -21.11 7.14 -13.63
CA VAL A 217 -20.95 6.26 -14.78
C VAL A 217 -22.33 5.67 -15.12
N GLY A 218 -23.20 6.48 -15.72
CA GLY A 218 -24.58 6.07 -16.02
C GLY A 218 -24.67 4.68 -16.66
N ASP A 219 -25.64 3.88 -16.21
CA ASP A 219 -25.86 2.48 -16.60
C ASP A 219 -25.69 2.26 -18.11
N VAL A 220 -24.52 1.78 -18.53
CA VAL A 220 -24.30 1.31 -19.89
C VAL A 220 -24.92 -0.09 -19.97
N LYS A 221 -26.19 -0.15 -20.36
CA LYS A 221 -26.79 -1.41 -20.84
C LYS A 221 -26.00 -1.90 -22.05
N PRO A 222 -25.48 -3.14 -22.07
CA PRO A 222 -24.78 -3.64 -23.22
C PRO A 222 -25.78 -4.07 -24.31
N LYS A 223 -25.42 -3.76 -25.57
CA LYS A 223 -25.99 -4.16 -26.86
C LYS A 223 -27.00 -3.18 -27.50
N ALA A 224 -26.45 -2.29 -28.34
CA ALA A 224 -27.06 -1.96 -29.63
C ALA A 224 -25.97 -2.07 -30.72
N GLN A 225 -26.24 -2.85 -31.75
CA GLN A 225 -25.37 -3.04 -32.90
C GLN A 225 -25.38 -1.74 -33.75
N PRO A 226 -24.22 -1.19 -34.16
CA PRO A 226 -24.21 0.07 -34.89
C PRO A 226 -24.86 -0.09 -36.27
N ALA A 227 -25.77 0.82 -36.63
CA ALA A 227 -26.36 0.88 -37.96
C ALA A 227 -25.31 1.29 -39.02
N PRO A 228 -25.47 0.87 -40.30
CA PRO A 228 -24.53 1.23 -41.37
C PRO A 228 -24.43 2.75 -41.57
N TYR A 229 -23.22 3.22 -41.89
CA TYR A 229 -22.90 4.63 -42.09
C TYR A 229 -23.51 5.20 -43.38
N GLU A 230 -24.16 6.37 -43.28
CA GLU A 230 -24.59 7.17 -44.43
C GLU A 230 -23.62 8.35 -44.67
N PRO A 231 -23.12 8.55 -45.90
CA PRO A 231 -22.24 9.68 -46.20
C PRO A 231 -22.96 11.03 -45.99
N GLY A 232 -22.46 11.83 -45.05
CA GLY A 232 -22.94 13.20 -44.77
C GLY A 232 -23.56 13.41 -43.38
N ALA A 233 -23.65 12.39 -42.53
CA ALA A 233 -24.16 12.53 -41.16
C ALA A 233 -23.02 12.62 -40.12
N VAL A 234 -23.06 13.64 -39.25
CA VAL A 234 -22.05 13.87 -38.18
C VAL A 234 -22.30 13.04 -36.91
N ALA A 235 -23.37 12.22 -36.89
CA ALA A 235 -23.62 11.22 -35.86
C ALA A 235 -24.56 10.13 -36.37
N SER A 236 -24.22 8.85 -36.13
CA SER A 236 -25.15 7.74 -36.33
C SER A 236 -26.35 7.87 -35.38
N LYS A 237 -27.57 7.78 -35.92
CA LYS A 237 -28.78 7.69 -35.11
C LYS A 237 -28.72 6.42 -34.24
N ARG A 238 -29.04 6.57 -32.96
CA ARG A 238 -29.27 5.43 -32.05
C ARG A 238 -30.64 4.82 -32.37
N VAL A 239 -30.72 3.50 -32.43
CA VAL A 239 -31.98 2.74 -32.26
C VAL A 239 -32.15 2.47 -30.78
#